data_AF-A0A2E6HAG9-F1
#
_entry.id   AF-A0A2E6HAG9-F1
#
_cell.length_a   1.000
_cell.length_b   1.000
_cell.length_c   1.000
_cell.angle_alpha   90.00
_cell.angle_beta   90.00
_cell.angle_gamma   90.00
#
_symmetry.space_group_name_H-M   'P 1'
#
loop_
_entity.id
_entity.type
_entity.pdbx_description
1 polymer ?
#
loop_
_entity_poly.entity_id
_entity_poly.type
_entity_poly.pdbx_seq_one_letter_code
_entity_poly.pdbx_strand_id
1 'polypeptide(L)'
;MNFLNENQKGFSLVEVMVAAGIMGVLSMFFYKYFTEQMKSQKTVLMKMEEANVLNEIRILLMNSTNCLETLKNQRLDANTDGIDTLEEPIDELKKVYLKAPSPGEEDKDPEVLVVPKFQRFIKGEQEVKHANRLVTISEYKIRFPETEEKILKTFNRGEINFEVVFDRGDKTFGTRFKPYQIPIEVAVDDSQTVITCSSMGLPAGGEAGLVAIDAVKTPSYKGKTGNDACKSKNLACAYVVSTNYVATSTGLDAPLYTPACLSSYNQSLAGVANGVGMSNLHTCDAKLGVFKTFEVSVGTASVECRGNFSAICN
;
A
#
# COMPACT_ATOMS: atom_id res chain seq x y z
N MET A 1 58.28 -26.23 -24.47
CA MET A 1 57.17 -27.14 -24.85
C MET A 1 57.58 -28.53 -24.42
N ASN A 2 56.84 -29.16 -23.50
CA ASN A 2 56.72 -30.61 -23.28
C ASN A 2 55.99 -30.86 -21.95
N PHE A 3 54.66 -30.75 -21.96
CA PHE A 3 53.78 -31.21 -20.88
C PHE A 3 52.53 -31.85 -21.47
N LEU A 4 52.70 -32.93 -22.25
CA LEU A 4 51.64 -33.90 -22.52
C LEU A 4 52.35 -35.24 -22.67
N ASN A 5 52.61 -35.91 -21.55
CA ASN A 5 52.99 -37.32 -21.54
C ASN A 5 51.84 -38.14 -20.96
N GLU A 6 51.56 -39.22 -21.66
CA GLU A 6 50.29 -39.89 -21.78
C GLU A 6 49.90 -40.70 -20.54
N ASN A 7 48.67 -40.51 -20.08
CA ASN A 7 47.97 -41.50 -19.28
C ASN A 7 46.57 -41.68 -19.88
N GLN A 8 46.52 -42.30 -21.07
CA GLN A 8 45.28 -42.64 -21.77
C GLN A 8 44.59 -43.86 -21.13
N LYS A 9 44.34 -43.81 -19.82
CA LYS A 9 43.37 -44.72 -19.21
C LYS A 9 41.99 -44.14 -19.52
N GLY A 10 41.39 -44.60 -20.62
CA GLY A 10 40.01 -44.27 -20.95
C GLY A 10 39.11 -44.56 -19.75
N PHE A 11 38.22 -43.64 -19.41
CA PHE A 11 37.26 -43.82 -18.33
C PHE A 11 36.48 -45.11 -18.53
N SER A 12 36.33 -45.89 -17.46
CA SER A 12 35.50 -47.09 -17.53
C SER A 12 34.06 -46.68 -17.82
N LEU A 13 33.38 -47.42 -18.71
CA LEU A 13 31.96 -47.19 -19.01
C LEU A 13 31.11 -47.14 -17.72
N VAL A 14 31.48 -47.93 -16.71
CA VAL A 14 30.83 -47.96 -15.39
C VAL A 14 30.99 -46.63 -14.65
N GLU A 15 32.18 -46.01 -14.68
CA GLU A 15 32.43 -44.73 -14.03
C GLU A 15 31.59 -43.61 -14.66
N VAL A 16 31.48 -43.61 -15.99
CA VAL A 16 30.63 -42.65 -16.71
C VAL A 16 29.15 -42.84 -16.37
N MET A 17 28.68 -44.09 -16.26
CA MET A 17 27.29 -44.37 -15.87
C MET A 17 26.98 -43.97 -14.43
N VAL A 18 27.90 -44.21 -13.48
CA VAL A 18 27.72 -43.78 -12.08
C VAL A 18 27.73 -42.25 -11.98
N ALA A 19 28.66 -41.58 -12.66
CA ALA A 19 28.71 -40.13 -12.71
C ALA A 19 27.42 -39.54 -13.30
N ALA A 20 26.92 -40.10 -14.41
CA ALA A 20 25.65 -39.70 -15.01
C ALA A 20 24.46 -39.93 -14.07
N GLY A 21 24.44 -41.04 -13.34
CA GLY A 21 23.41 -41.34 -12.33
C GLY A 21 23.39 -40.32 -11.19
N ILE A 22 24.55 -39.98 -10.63
CA ILE A 22 24.69 -38.99 -9.55
C ILE A 22 24.29 -37.60 -10.05
N MET A 23 24.74 -37.20 -11.24
CA MET A 23 24.35 -35.91 -11.84
C MET A 23 22.85 -35.81 -12.10
N GLY A 24 22.20 -36.91 -12.51
CA GLY A 24 20.76 -36.96 -12.68
C GLY A 24 19.99 -36.67 -11.38
N VAL A 25 20.39 -37.32 -10.28
CA VAL A 25 19.77 -37.12 -8.96
C VAL A 25 20.02 -35.70 -8.44
N LEU A 26 21.25 -35.20 -8.54
CA LEU A 26 21.58 -33.83 -8.12
C LEU A 26 20.79 -32.79 -8.92
N SER A 27 20.61 -32.99 -10.23
CA SER A 27 19.85 -32.08 -11.09
C SER A 27 18.38 -31.98 -10.65
N MET A 28 17.75 -33.10 -10.28
CA MET A 28 16.38 -33.09 -9.73
C MET A 28 16.32 -32.36 -8.37
N PHE A 29 17.31 -32.57 -7.51
CA PHE A 29 17.40 -31.87 -6.23
C PHE A 29 17.52 -30.36 -6.42
N PHE A 30 18.43 -29.91 -7.29
CA PHE A 30 18.58 -28.49 -7.61
C PHE A 30 17.33 -27.92 -8.25
N TYR A 31 16.70 -28.64 -9.19
CA TYR A 31 15.46 -28.20 -9.81
C TYR A 31 14.37 -27.96 -8.75
N LYS A 32 14.15 -28.93 -7.85
CA LYS A 32 13.18 -28.79 -6.77
C LYS A 32 13.52 -27.58 -5.87
N TYR A 33 14.77 -27.47 -5.44
CA TYR A 33 15.23 -26.34 -4.63
C TYR A 33 15.00 -24.98 -5.31
N PHE A 34 15.38 -24.83 -6.58
CA PHE A 34 15.16 -23.59 -7.33
C PHE A 34 13.67 -23.27 -7.50
N THR A 35 12.83 -24.28 -7.77
CA THR A 35 11.38 -24.06 -7.89
C THR A 35 10.76 -23.59 -6.57
N GLU A 36 11.21 -24.14 -5.43
CA GLU A 36 10.77 -23.71 -4.10
C GLU A 36 11.27 -22.28 -3.78
N GLN A 37 12.52 -21.97 -4.09
CA GLN A 37 13.09 -20.63 -3.90
C GLN A 37 12.37 -19.58 -4.75
N MET A 38 12.09 -19.87 -6.03
CA MET A 38 11.32 -18.98 -6.90
C MET A 38 9.89 -18.78 -6.40
N LYS A 39 9.24 -19.85 -5.92
CA LYS A 39 7.90 -19.78 -5.34
C LYS A 39 7.88 -18.91 -4.07
N SER A 40 8.94 -18.97 -3.27
CA SER A 40 9.13 -18.16 -2.06
C SER A 40 9.28 -16.68 -2.41
N GLN A 41 10.18 -16.35 -3.34
CA GLN A 41 10.39 -14.97 -3.81
C GLN A 41 9.12 -14.37 -4.39
N LYS A 42 8.39 -15.10 -5.24
CA LYS A 42 7.10 -14.64 -5.76
C LYS A 42 6.13 -14.32 -4.63
N THR A 43 6.00 -15.23 -3.65
CA THR A 43 5.09 -15.04 -2.50
C THR A 43 5.42 -13.76 -1.72
N VAL A 44 6.70 -13.42 -1.54
CA VAL A 44 7.10 -12.16 -0.89
C VAL A 44 6.68 -10.95 -1.73
N LEU A 45 6.95 -10.97 -3.04
CA LEU A 45 6.56 -9.88 -3.93
C LEU A 45 5.04 -9.66 -3.94
N MET A 46 4.24 -10.73 -3.97
CA MET A 46 2.77 -10.63 -3.88
C MET A 46 2.31 -10.01 -2.58
N LYS A 47 2.88 -10.40 -1.43
CA LYS A 47 2.51 -9.79 -0.15
C LYS A 47 2.81 -8.29 -0.12
N MET A 48 3.90 -7.86 -0.74
CA MET A 48 4.23 -6.44 -0.86
C MET A 48 3.23 -5.70 -1.75
N GLU A 49 2.86 -6.29 -2.89
CA GLU A 49 1.87 -5.71 -3.80
C GLU A 49 0.48 -5.62 -3.15
N GLU A 50 0.04 -6.66 -2.44
CA GLU A 50 -1.18 -6.62 -1.64
C GLU A 50 -1.17 -5.49 -0.62
N ALA A 51 -0.06 -5.32 0.10
CA ALA A 51 0.07 -4.25 1.08
C ALA A 51 0.00 -2.86 0.42
N ASN A 52 0.62 -2.70 -0.75
CA ASN A 52 0.57 -1.45 -1.51
C ASN A 52 -0.84 -1.15 -2.02
N VAL A 53 -1.50 -2.11 -2.67
CA VAL A 53 -2.87 -1.96 -3.17
C VAL A 53 -3.83 -1.73 -2.01
N LEU A 54 -3.69 -2.47 -0.91
CA LEU A 54 -4.50 -2.26 0.29
C LEU A 54 -4.32 -0.85 0.86
N ASN A 55 -3.09 -0.34 0.87
CA ASN A 55 -2.81 1.02 1.33
C ASN A 55 -3.40 2.08 0.39
N GLU A 56 -3.35 1.86 -0.92
CA GLU A 56 -4.03 2.74 -1.89
C GLU A 56 -5.55 2.75 -1.69
N ILE A 57 -6.17 1.58 -1.51
CA ILE A 57 -7.60 1.47 -1.21
C ILE A 57 -7.92 2.21 0.09
N ARG A 58 -7.10 2.06 1.14
CA ARG A 58 -7.25 2.82 2.38
C ARG A 58 -7.18 4.32 2.11
N ILE A 59 -6.14 4.80 1.42
CA ILE A 59 -5.99 6.24 1.12
C ILE A 59 -7.18 6.78 0.33
N LEU A 60 -7.73 5.99 -0.61
CA LEU A 60 -8.93 6.37 -1.35
C LEU A 60 -10.16 6.47 -0.43
N LEU A 61 -10.35 5.49 0.45
CA LEU A 61 -11.46 5.44 1.41
C LEU A 61 -11.31 6.41 2.59
N MET A 62 -10.14 7.02 2.78
CA MET A 62 -9.97 8.12 3.73
C MET A 62 -10.70 9.38 3.30
N ASN A 63 -10.86 9.60 1.99
CA ASN A 63 -11.57 10.76 1.48
C ASN A 63 -13.08 10.51 1.60
N SER A 64 -13.80 11.39 2.30
CA SER A 64 -15.23 11.19 2.58
C SER A 64 -16.08 11.12 1.32
N THR A 65 -15.80 11.94 0.31
CA THR A 65 -16.51 11.90 -0.98
C THR A 65 -16.33 10.55 -1.67
N ASN A 66 -15.09 10.07 -1.69
CA ASN A 66 -14.75 8.79 -2.29
C ASN A 66 -15.42 7.63 -1.55
N CYS A 67 -15.31 7.64 -0.23
CA CYS A 67 -15.93 6.64 0.60
C CYS A 67 -17.46 6.63 0.42
N LEU A 68 -18.11 7.80 0.40
CA LEU A 68 -19.56 7.91 0.23
C LEU A 68 -20.02 7.38 -1.12
N GLU A 69 -19.33 7.74 -2.20
CA GLU A 69 -19.65 7.19 -3.53
C GLU A 69 -19.45 5.66 -3.59
N THR A 70 -18.46 5.13 -2.87
CA THR A 70 -18.26 3.67 -2.74
C THR A 70 -19.44 2.99 -2.03
N LEU A 71 -20.03 3.66 -1.04
CA LEU A 71 -21.12 3.14 -0.21
C LEU A 71 -22.53 3.54 -0.67
N LYS A 72 -22.66 4.41 -1.69
CA LYS A 72 -23.88 5.14 -2.07
C LYS A 72 -25.12 4.29 -2.35
N ASN A 73 -24.94 3.03 -2.72
CA ASN A 73 -26.03 2.10 -3.05
C ASN A 73 -26.00 0.83 -2.17
N GLN A 74 -25.17 0.81 -1.13
CA GLN A 74 -25.06 -0.32 -0.24
C GLN A 74 -26.05 -0.12 0.90
N ARG A 75 -26.98 -1.07 1.06
CA ARG A 75 -27.77 -1.13 2.29
C ARG A 75 -26.85 -1.58 3.40
N LEU A 76 -26.86 -0.84 4.51
CA LEU A 76 -26.13 -1.22 5.70
C LEU A 76 -27.00 -2.18 6.53
N ASP A 77 -27.21 -3.40 6.03
CA ASP A 77 -27.89 -4.45 6.80
C ASP A 77 -26.90 -5.56 7.19
N ALA A 78 -27.21 -6.26 8.29
CA ALA A 78 -26.28 -7.18 8.94
C ALA A 78 -25.83 -8.38 8.08
N ASN A 79 -26.35 -8.55 6.85
CA ASN A 79 -26.05 -9.69 5.97
C ASN A 79 -26.06 -9.33 4.46
N THR A 80 -25.78 -8.09 4.07
CA THR A 80 -25.76 -7.73 2.64
C THR A 80 -24.46 -8.18 1.97
N ASP A 81 -24.48 -9.36 1.34
CA ASP A 81 -23.54 -9.66 0.27
C ASP A 81 -23.90 -8.77 -0.94
N GLY A 82 -23.15 -7.69 -1.18
CA GLY A 82 -23.35 -6.85 -2.35
C GLY A 82 -23.02 -7.61 -3.64
N ILE A 83 -23.99 -7.74 -4.56
CA ILE A 83 -23.78 -8.28 -5.91
C ILE A 83 -23.85 -7.12 -6.91
N ASP A 84 -22.93 -7.09 -7.88
CA ASP A 84 -22.78 -5.98 -8.81
C ASP A 84 -23.41 -6.25 -10.20
N THR A 85 -24.08 -5.24 -10.76
CA THR A 85 -24.68 -5.23 -12.10
C THR A 85 -24.37 -3.89 -12.77
N LEU A 86 -23.53 -3.84 -13.82
CA LEU A 86 -23.46 -2.76 -14.85
C LEU A 86 -22.41 -3.06 -15.95
N GLU A 87 -22.77 -2.76 -17.20
CA GLU A 87 -22.09 -3.04 -18.47
C GLU A 87 -21.33 -1.79 -19.02
N GLU A 88 -20.10 -1.96 -19.55
CA GLU A 88 -19.35 -1.11 -20.53
C GLU A 88 -18.16 -0.16 -20.11
N PRO A 89 -17.13 0.06 -20.99
CA PRO A 89 -15.69 0.04 -20.63
C PRO A 89 -14.86 1.36 -20.70
N ILE A 90 -13.56 1.22 -20.39
CA ILE A 90 -12.55 2.19 -19.88
C ILE A 90 -11.47 2.53 -20.93
N ASP A 91 -11.43 3.75 -21.48
CA ASP A 91 -10.32 4.17 -22.37
C ASP A 91 -9.72 5.58 -22.06
N GLU A 92 -10.20 6.31 -21.05
CA GLU A 92 -9.88 7.74 -20.91
C GLU A 92 -8.87 8.15 -19.81
N LEU A 93 -8.41 7.24 -18.94
CA LEU A 93 -7.61 7.63 -17.76
C LEU A 93 -6.14 8.02 -18.00
N LYS A 94 -5.62 7.96 -19.23
CA LYS A 94 -4.21 8.29 -19.53
C LYS A 94 -3.89 9.78 -19.70
N LYS A 95 -4.86 10.69 -19.62
CA LYS A 95 -4.64 12.13 -19.92
C LYS A 95 -4.67 13.09 -18.73
N VAL A 96 -4.78 12.61 -17.50
CA VAL A 96 -4.84 13.47 -16.30
C VAL A 96 -3.43 13.77 -15.77
N TYR A 97 -2.62 14.44 -16.59
CA TYR A 97 -1.51 15.29 -16.14
C TYR A 97 -1.77 16.66 -16.76
N LEU A 98 -2.37 17.58 -16.00
CA LEU A 98 -2.50 18.96 -16.45
C LEU A 98 -1.09 19.57 -16.49
N LYS A 99 -0.71 20.08 -17.67
CA LYS A 99 0.41 21.00 -17.85
C LYS A 99 0.29 22.11 -16.80
N ALA A 100 1.33 22.32 -16.01
CA ALA A 100 1.47 23.57 -15.28
C ALA A 100 1.36 24.74 -16.28
N PRO A 101 0.55 25.76 -16.02
CA PRO A 101 0.51 26.94 -16.88
C PRO A 101 1.93 27.50 -16.98
N SER A 102 2.35 27.81 -18.21
CA SER A 102 3.66 28.43 -18.41
C SER A 102 3.62 29.84 -17.80
N PRO A 103 4.69 30.30 -17.13
CA PRO A 103 4.69 31.61 -16.49
C PRO A 103 4.48 32.69 -17.56
N GLY A 104 3.31 33.33 -17.55
CA GLY A 104 2.97 34.42 -18.46
C GLY A 104 1.63 34.30 -19.22
N GLU A 105 0.87 33.20 -19.10
CA GLU A 105 -0.50 33.14 -19.64
C GLU A 105 -1.49 33.79 -18.66
N GLU A 106 -2.14 34.87 -19.11
CA GLU A 106 -3.19 35.61 -18.37
C GLU A 106 -4.40 34.72 -18.07
N ASP A 107 -4.98 34.96 -16.87
CA ASP A 107 -6.17 34.32 -16.29
C ASP A 107 -7.28 34.09 -17.32
N LYS A 108 -7.28 32.90 -17.93
CA LYS A 108 -8.51 32.29 -18.42
C LYS A 108 -9.02 31.41 -17.29
N ASP A 109 -10.30 31.59 -16.95
CA ASP A 109 -10.98 30.76 -15.96
C ASP A 109 -10.59 29.29 -16.20
N PRO A 110 -10.03 28.60 -15.19
CA PRO A 110 -9.65 27.20 -15.36
C PRO A 110 -10.90 26.45 -15.79
N GLU A 111 -10.88 25.94 -17.03
CA GLU A 111 -11.95 25.12 -17.57
C GLU A 111 -12.12 23.94 -16.60
N VAL A 112 -13.21 23.96 -15.83
CA VAL A 112 -13.50 22.97 -14.79
C VAL A 112 -13.72 21.64 -15.49
N LEU A 113 -12.66 20.85 -15.60
CA LEU A 113 -12.77 19.49 -16.09
C LEU A 113 -13.44 18.67 -14.99
N VAL A 114 -14.75 18.44 -15.16
CA VAL A 114 -15.52 17.51 -14.32
C VAL A 114 -14.91 16.12 -14.51
N VAL A 115 -14.28 15.59 -13.48
CA VAL A 115 -13.70 14.23 -13.49
C VAL A 115 -14.74 13.27 -12.90
N PRO A 116 -15.34 12.36 -13.69
CA PRO A 116 -16.30 11.42 -13.15
C PRO A 116 -15.63 10.11 -12.69
N LYS A 117 -15.94 9.77 -11.44
CA LYS A 117 -16.13 8.44 -10.83
C LYS A 117 -15.01 7.39 -10.84
N PHE A 118 -14.93 6.71 -9.69
CA PHE A 118 -14.50 5.33 -9.54
C PHE A 118 -14.73 4.47 -10.79
N GLN A 119 -13.67 3.90 -11.34
CA GLN A 119 -13.81 2.69 -12.12
C GLN A 119 -13.81 1.51 -11.16
N ARG A 120 -14.93 0.80 -11.15
CA ARG A 120 -15.10 -0.52 -10.54
C ARG A 120 -14.18 -1.52 -11.23
N PHE A 121 -13.75 -2.53 -10.47
CA PHE A 121 -13.13 -3.73 -11.02
C PHE A 121 -14.21 -4.63 -11.61
N ILE A 122 -14.32 -4.68 -12.94
CA ILE A 122 -15.24 -5.62 -13.61
C ILE A 122 -14.60 -7.01 -13.62
N LYS A 123 -15.27 -7.99 -13.03
CA LYS A 123 -14.95 -9.41 -13.27
C LYS A 123 -15.43 -9.79 -14.67
N GLY A 124 -14.59 -9.61 -15.69
CA GLY A 124 -14.87 -10.10 -17.04
C GLY A 124 -14.41 -9.21 -18.20
N GLU A 125 -14.18 -7.92 -17.99
CA GLU A 125 -13.54 -7.07 -19.01
C GLU A 125 -12.08 -6.88 -18.65
N GLN A 126 -11.19 -7.35 -19.55
CA GLN A 126 -9.74 -7.48 -19.45
C GLN A 126 -9.16 -7.15 -18.07
N GLU A 127 -8.79 -8.17 -17.28
CA GLU A 127 -7.99 -8.06 -16.05
C GLU A 127 -7.02 -6.85 -16.11
N VAL A 128 -7.44 -5.70 -15.60
CA VAL A 128 -6.57 -4.51 -15.60
C VAL A 128 -5.58 -4.78 -14.50
N LYS A 129 -4.44 -5.32 -14.91
CA LYS A 129 -3.26 -5.55 -14.08
C LYS A 129 -2.78 -4.21 -13.58
N HIS A 130 -3.16 -3.85 -12.36
CA HIS A 130 -2.52 -2.76 -11.65
C HIS A 130 -1.01 -3.03 -11.57
N ALA A 131 -0.23 -1.95 -11.55
CA ALA A 131 1.20 -1.95 -11.85
C ALA A 131 1.98 -3.05 -11.09
N ASN A 132 2.66 -3.90 -11.87
CA ASN A 132 3.50 -5.04 -11.44
C ASN A 132 2.82 -6.32 -10.90
N ARG A 133 1.70 -6.71 -11.51
CA ARG A 133 1.51 -8.05 -12.15
C ARG A 133 1.37 -9.30 -11.27
N LEU A 134 1.23 -9.27 -9.95
CA LEU A 134 1.15 -10.53 -9.18
C LEU A 134 -0.13 -10.77 -8.39
N VAL A 135 -0.93 -9.75 -8.06
CA VAL A 135 -2.20 -9.94 -7.34
C VAL A 135 -3.40 -9.30 -8.04
N THR A 136 -4.57 -9.94 -7.90
CA THR A 136 -5.85 -9.46 -8.44
C THR A 136 -6.87 -9.35 -7.32
N ILE A 137 -7.74 -8.35 -7.35
CA ILE A 137 -8.87 -8.26 -6.42
C ILE A 137 -9.98 -9.18 -6.97
N SER A 138 -10.27 -10.25 -6.23
CA SER A 138 -11.24 -11.27 -6.63
C SER A 138 -12.67 -10.95 -6.16
N GLU A 139 -12.79 -10.33 -4.99
CA GLU A 139 -14.06 -10.02 -4.35
C GLU A 139 -13.85 -8.85 -3.36
N TYR A 140 -14.90 -8.09 -3.09
CA TYR A 140 -14.97 -7.19 -1.95
C TYR A 140 -16.33 -7.34 -1.25
N LYS A 141 -16.37 -7.15 0.07
CA LYS A 141 -17.57 -7.25 0.89
C LYS A 141 -17.60 -6.15 1.94
N ILE A 142 -18.79 -5.74 2.34
CA ILE A 142 -18.96 -4.91 3.53
C ILE A 142 -19.49 -5.82 4.63
N ARG A 143 -18.77 -5.89 5.75
CA ARG A 143 -19.15 -6.69 6.91
C ARG A 143 -19.48 -5.79 8.09
N PHE A 144 -20.62 -6.04 8.70
CA PHE A 144 -21.02 -5.45 9.97
C PHE A 144 -20.69 -6.43 11.08
N PRO A 145 -19.85 -6.05 12.06
CA PRO A 145 -19.82 -6.78 13.31
C PRO A 145 -21.23 -6.73 13.93
N GLU A 146 -21.78 -7.87 14.37
CA GLU A 146 -23.12 -7.91 15.00
C GLU A 146 -23.26 -6.95 16.19
N THR A 147 -22.15 -6.63 16.85
CA THR A 147 -22.06 -5.66 17.94
C THR A 147 -22.27 -4.21 17.49
N GLU A 148 -21.87 -3.87 16.26
CA GLU A 148 -21.90 -2.51 15.73
C GLU A 148 -23.28 -2.10 15.21
N GLU A 149 -24.14 -3.06 14.82
CA GLU A 149 -25.49 -2.74 14.35
C GLU A 149 -26.32 -2.01 15.42
N LYS A 150 -26.17 -2.43 16.69
CA LYS A 150 -26.83 -1.78 17.83
C LYS A 150 -26.27 -0.39 18.09
N ILE A 151 -24.95 -0.23 17.95
CA ILE A 151 -24.26 1.05 18.16
C ILE A 151 -24.69 2.03 17.07
N LEU A 152 -24.66 1.61 15.80
CA LEU A 152 -25.08 2.42 14.66
C LEU A 152 -26.53 2.88 14.80
N LYS A 153 -27.45 2.00 15.22
CA LYS A 153 -28.86 2.36 15.48
C LYS A 153 -29.05 3.31 16.66
N THR A 154 -28.15 3.31 17.64
CA THR A 154 -28.29 4.11 18.87
C THR A 154 -27.61 5.47 18.72
N PHE A 155 -26.47 5.52 18.05
CA PHE A 155 -25.60 6.69 17.98
C PHE A 155 -25.49 7.30 16.58
N ASN A 156 -26.20 6.73 15.58
CA ASN A 156 -26.09 7.11 14.17
C ASN A 156 -24.64 7.10 13.65
N ARG A 157 -23.76 6.36 14.32
CA ARG A 157 -22.34 6.19 13.99
C ARG A 157 -21.86 4.81 14.44
N GLY A 158 -20.99 4.21 13.65
CA GLY A 158 -20.39 2.91 13.97
C GLY A 158 -19.22 2.58 13.04
N GLU A 159 -18.60 1.42 13.26
CA GLU A 159 -17.53 0.91 12.41
C GLU A 159 -18.03 -0.25 11.53
N ILE A 160 -17.70 -0.21 10.24
CA ILE A 160 -17.96 -1.29 9.28
C ILE A 160 -16.64 -1.77 8.71
N ASN A 161 -16.58 -3.02 8.28
CA ASN A 161 -15.38 -3.58 7.66
C ASN A 161 -15.57 -3.68 6.15
N PHE A 162 -14.80 -2.93 5.37
CA PHE A 162 -14.64 -3.15 3.94
C PHE A 162 -13.59 -4.24 3.72
N GLU A 163 -14.06 -5.45 3.45
CA GLU A 163 -13.24 -6.61 3.17
C GLU A 163 -12.87 -6.67 1.69
N VAL A 164 -11.59 -6.85 1.38
CA VAL A 164 -11.05 -7.04 0.03
C VAL A 164 -10.35 -8.39 -0.02
N VAL A 165 -10.70 -9.23 -1.00
CA VAL A 165 -10.13 -10.56 -1.19
C VAL A 165 -9.18 -10.54 -2.38
N PHE A 166 -7.88 -10.71 -2.13
CA PHE A 166 -6.90 -10.85 -3.21
C PHE A 166 -6.77 -12.31 -3.65
N ASP A 167 -6.74 -12.56 -4.96
CA ASP A 167 -6.31 -13.80 -5.58
C ASP A 167 -4.82 -13.71 -5.95
N ARG A 168 -4.01 -14.52 -5.27
CA ARG A 168 -2.56 -14.67 -5.46
C ARG A 168 -2.21 -15.64 -6.60
N GLY A 169 -3.18 -16.38 -7.12
CA GLY A 169 -2.99 -17.45 -8.08
C GLY A 169 -2.35 -18.72 -7.50
N ASP A 170 -2.15 -19.73 -8.35
CA ASP A 170 -1.79 -21.10 -7.94
C ASP A 170 -0.30 -21.30 -7.64
N LYS A 171 0.55 -20.33 -8.00
CA LYS A 171 2.03 -20.45 -7.91
C LYS A 171 2.59 -19.84 -6.62
N THR A 172 1.85 -19.92 -5.53
CA THR A 172 2.12 -19.18 -4.30
C THR A 172 2.07 -20.10 -3.09
N PHE A 173 2.78 -19.75 -2.02
CA PHE A 173 2.65 -20.49 -0.77
C PHE A 173 1.46 -19.97 0.04
N GLY A 174 0.69 -20.89 0.61
CA GLY A 174 -0.46 -20.59 1.46
C GLY A 174 -1.79 -20.57 0.70
N THR A 175 -2.73 -19.76 1.20
CA THR A 175 -4.07 -19.64 0.59
C THR A 175 -4.01 -18.79 -0.67
N ARG A 176 -4.67 -19.27 -1.73
CA ARG A 176 -4.83 -18.56 -3.01
C ARG A 176 -5.60 -17.25 -2.81
N PHE A 177 -6.73 -17.33 -2.13
CA PHE A 177 -7.55 -16.19 -1.77
C PHE A 177 -7.15 -15.70 -0.37
N LYS A 178 -6.90 -14.40 -0.23
CA LYS A 178 -6.58 -13.79 1.05
C LYS A 178 -7.47 -12.57 1.30
N PRO A 179 -8.38 -12.63 2.30
CA PRO A 179 -9.16 -11.47 2.71
C PRO A 179 -8.33 -10.51 3.57
N TYR A 180 -8.60 -9.22 3.41
CA TYR A 180 -8.10 -8.12 4.23
C TYR A 180 -9.27 -7.23 4.60
N GLN A 181 -9.34 -6.79 5.85
CA GLN A 181 -10.38 -5.90 6.33
C GLN A 181 -9.84 -4.49 6.49
N ILE A 182 -10.59 -3.53 5.97
CA ILE A 182 -10.36 -2.10 6.14
C ILE A 182 -11.52 -1.58 7.00
N PRO A 183 -11.26 -1.19 8.26
CA PRO A 183 -12.29 -0.55 9.06
C PRO A 183 -12.64 0.80 8.43
N ILE A 184 -13.93 1.06 8.30
CA ILE A 184 -14.51 2.31 7.84
C ILE A 184 -15.46 2.76 8.93
N GLU A 185 -15.20 3.92 9.51
CA GLU A 185 -16.20 4.56 10.35
C GLU A 185 -17.24 5.20 9.45
N VAL A 186 -18.51 4.97 9.77
CA VAL A 186 -19.67 5.51 9.05
C VAL A 186 -20.56 6.26 10.02
N ALA A 187 -21.16 7.36 9.56
CA ALA A 187 -22.33 7.95 10.17
C ALA A 187 -23.50 7.82 9.22
N VAL A 188 -24.68 7.59 9.79
CA VAL A 188 -25.92 7.39 9.05
C VAL A 188 -26.97 8.42 9.44
N ASP A 189 -27.91 8.68 8.55
CA ASP A 189 -29.13 9.42 8.90
C ASP A 189 -30.19 8.50 9.52
N ASP A 190 -31.34 9.06 9.89
CA ASP A 190 -32.48 8.33 10.45
C ASP A 190 -33.04 7.25 9.50
N SER A 191 -32.71 7.32 8.20
CA SER A 191 -33.08 6.32 7.19
C SER A 191 -32.04 5.21 7.02
N GLN A 192 -30.98 5.21 7.84
CA GLN A 192 -29.80 4.34 7.73
C GLN A 192 -28.99 4.52 6.45
N THR A 193 -29.10 5.68 5.80
CA THR A 193 -28.28 6.03 4.64
C THR A 193 -26.96 6.63 5.12
N VAL A 194 -25.83 6.20 4.55
CA VAL A 194 -24.51 6.73 4.91
C VAL A 194 -24.41 8.20 4.52
N ILE A 195 -24.21 9.07 5.52
CA ILE A 195 -24.03 10.52 5.34
C ILE A 195 -22.56 10.94 5.38
N THR A 196 -21.73 10.22 6.14
CA THR A 196 -20.27 10.41 6.15
C THR A 196 -19.58 9.07 6.32
N CYS A 197 -18.40 8.90 5.74
CA CYS A 197 -17.56 7.75 6.02
C CYS A 197 -16.07 8.02 5.80
N SER A 198 -15.21 7.26 6.49
CA SER A 198 -13.74 7.37 6.42
C SER A 198 -13.06 6.10 6.92
N SER A 199 -12.02 5.63 6.22
CA SER A 199 -11.21 4.49 6.67
C SER A 199 -10.07 4.83 7.65
N MET A 200 -9.95 6.08 8.09
CA MET A 200 -8.98 6.51 9.12
C MET A 200 -9.66 7.07 10.37
N GLY A 201 -10.89 6.65 10.58
CA GLY A 201 -11.79 7.21 11.57
C GLY A 201 -12.49 8.45 11.05
N LEU A 202 -13.75 8.62 11.46
CA LEU A 202 -14.46 9.88 11.30
C LEU A 202 -13.89 10.85 12.35
N PRO A 203 -13.59 12.11 12.00
CA PRO A 203 -13.48 13.12 13.04
C PRO A 203 -14.74 13.02 13.90
N ALA A 204 -14.58 12.96 15.21
CA ALA A 204 -15.73 13.08 16.10
C ALA A 204 -16.49 14.34 15.69
N GLY A 205 -17.74 14.18 15.28
CA GLY A 205 -18.59 15.20 14.65
C GLY A 205 -18.88 16.39 15.56
N GLY A 206 -17.85 17.16 15.88
CA GLY A 206 -17.90 18.61 15.99
C GLY A 206 -17.24 19.19 14.73
N GLU A 207 -17.53 20.43 14.41
CA GLU A 207 -17.09 21.17 13.21
C GLU A 207 -15.56 21.25 12.97
N ALA A 208 -14.73 20.57 13.77
CA ALA A 208 -13.29 20.46 13.59
C ALA A 208 -12.95 19.35 12.59
N GLY A 209 -12.96 19.70 11.30
CA GLY A 209 -12.43 18.84 10.25
C GLY A 209 -10.95 18.50 10.52
N LEU A 210 -10.53 17.26 10.23
CA LEU A 210 -9.12 16.89 10.33
C LEU A 210 -8.29 17.77 9.39
N VAL A 211 -7.35 18.53 9.94
CA VAL A 211 -6.43 19.36 9.16
C VAL A 211 -5.10 18.62 9.06
N ALA A 212 -4.73 18.23 7.85
CA ALA A 212 -3.41 17.70 7.56
C ALA A 212 -2.43 18.86 7.32
N ILE A 213 -1.39 18.97 8.15
CA ILE A 213 -0.31 19.94 7.99
C ILE A 213 0.89 19.24 7.36
N ASP A 214 1.08 19.45 6.05
CA ASP A 214 2.25 18.98 5.30
C ASP A 214 3.31 20.09 5.23
N ALA A 215 4.45 19.87 5.88
CA ALA A 215 5.54 20.84 5.93
C ALA A 215 6.30 21.00 4.60
N VAL A 216 6.09 20.12 3.61
CA VAL A 216 6.61 20.31 2.25
C VAL A 216 5.79 21.37 1.51
N LYS A 217 4.46 21.32 1.65
CA LYS A 217 3.55 22.32 1.09
C LYS A 217 3.52 23.62 1.90
N THR A 218 3.89 23.53 3.18
CA THR A 218 3.76 24.62 4.14
C THR A 218 5.08 24.81 4.92
N PRO A 219 6.11 25.42 4.31
CA PRO A 219 7.48 25.41 4.84
C PRO A 219 7.66 26.01 6.24
N SER A 220 6.74 26.89 6.67
CA SER A 220 6.74 27.51 8.01
C SER A 220 6.57 26.50 9.16
N TYR A 221 6.17 25.27 8.85
CA TYR A 221 6.01 24.17 9.80
C TYR A 221 7.20 23.20 9.84
N LYS A 222 8.18 23.37 8.95
CA LYS A 222 9.36 22.49 8.90
C LYS A 222 10.13 22.54 10.22
N GLY A 223 10.35 21.36 10.81
CA GLY A 223 11.07 21.18 12.07
C GLY A 223 10.25 21.40 13.34
N LYS A 224 9.00 21.89 13.24
CA LYS A 224 8.06 21.95 14.37
C LYS A 224 7.56 20.56 14.70
N THR A 225 7.22 20.32 15.97
CA THR A 225 6.51 19.09 16.36
C THR A 225 5.09 19.11 15.80
N GLY A 226 4.44 17.94 15.70
CA GLY A 226 3.02 17.86 15.39
C GLY A 226 2.17 18.68 16.37
N ASN A 227 2.50 18.63 17.67
CA ASN A 227 1.89 19.45 18.72
C ASN A 227 1.99 20.95 18.42
N ASP A 228 3.19 21.46 18.13
CA ASP A 228 3.41 22.88 17.85
C ASP A 228 2.72 23.33 16.55
N ALA A 229 2.72 22.46 15.54
CA ALA A 229 2.09 22.74 14.26
C ALA A 229 0.57 22.84 14.39
N CYS A 230 -0.08 21.85 15.01
CA CYS A 230 -1.53 21.83 15.22
C CYS A 230 -1.98 22.97 16.14
N LYS A 231 -1.24 23.24 17.22
CA LYS A 231 -1.54 24.33 18.15
C LYS A 231 -1.55 25.70 17.47
N SER A 232 -0.73 25.91 16.45
CA SER A 232 -0.74 27.16 15.67
C SER A 232 -2.04 27.42 14.90
N LYS A 233 -2.85 26.37 14.71
CA LYS A 233 -4.17 26.41 14.08
C LYS A 233 -5.31 26.34 15.10
N ASN A 234 -5.00 26.44 16.40
CA ASN A 234 -5.92 26.19 17.51
C ASN A 234 -6.55 24.79 17.48
N LEU A 235 -5.80 23.80 17.01
CA LEU A 235 -6.20 22.38 16.97
C LEU A 235 -5.27 21.56 17.87
N ALA A 236 -5.77 20.42 18.35
CA ALA A 236 -4.96 19.39 19.00
C ALA A 236 -4.27 18.53 17.93
N CYS A 237 -3.12 17.97 18.25
CA CYS A 237 -2.50 16.97 17.38
C CYS A 237 -3.08 15.60 17.71
N ALA A 238 -3.58 14.90 16.70
CA ALA A 238 -4.02 13.52 16.82
C ALA A 238 -2.83 12.56 16.71
N TYR A 239 -2.02 12.71 15.65
CA TYR A 239 -0.79 11.95 15.41
C TYR A 239 0.02 12.61 14.28
N VAL A 240 1.25 12.15 14.09
CA VAL A 240 2.07 12.49 12.91
C VAL A 240 2.17 11.26 12.02
N VAL A 241 2.01 11.43 10.71
CA VAL A 241 2.16 10.36 9.73
C VAL A 241 3.38 10.62 8.85
N SER A 242 4.15 9.57 8.54
CA SER A 242 5.27 9.65 7.60
C SER A 242 4.98 8.91 6.29
N THR A 243 5.32 9.50 5.16
CA THR A 243 5.38 8.81 3.87
C THR A 243 6.85 8.58 3.50
N ASN A 244 7.32 7.34 3.61
CA ASN A 244 8.72 6.99 3.34
C ASN A 244 8.94 6.59 1.89
N TYR A 245 10.11 6.94 1.35
CA TYR A 245 10.53 6.65 -0.01
C TYR A 245 12.05 6.46 -0.11
N VAL A 246 12.50 5.71 -1.13
CA VAL A 246 13.93 5.57 -1.45
C VAL A 246 14.41 6.90 -2.03
N ALA A 247 15.38 7.54 -1.38
CA ALA A 247 15.97 8.79 -1.84
C ALA A 247 17.19 8.53 -2.74
N THR A 248 18.07 7.62 -2.34
CA THR A 248 19.23 7.20 -3.14
C THR A 248 19.45 5.69 -2.99
N SER A 249 19.92 5.05 -4.06
CA SER A 249 20.34 3.64 -4.07
C SER A 249 21.57 3.52 -4.96
N THR A 250 22.67 3.01 -4.42
CA THR A 250 23.93 2.79 -5.14
C THR A 250 24.31 1.33 -5.01
N GLY A 251 24.71 0.67 -6.11
CA GLY A 251 25.18 -0.73 -6.07
C GLY A 251 24.12 -1.77 -5.68
N LEU A 252 22.85 -1.36 -5.53
CA LEU A 252 21.73 -2.20 -5.15
C LEU A 252 20.56 -1.95 -6.10
N ASP A 253 19.93 -3.04 -6.54
CA ASP A 253 18.66 -2.98 -7.26
C ASP A 253 17.59 -2.40 -6.33
N ALA A 254 17.17 -1.17 -6.62
CA ALA A 254 16.19 -0.39 -5.85
C ALA A 254 14.90 -1.15 -5.44
N PRO A 255 14.36 -2.10 -6.23
CA PRO A 255 13.14 -2.84 -5.87
C PRO A 255 13.25 -3.69 -4.60
N LEU A 256 14.45 -4.16 -4.24
CA LEU A 256 14.63 -5.05 -3.08
C LEU A 256 14.54 -4.31 -1.74
N TYR A 257 14.77 -2.99 -1.74
CA TYR A 257 14.87 -2.18 -0.52
C TYR A 257 13.70 -1.22 -0.31
N THR A 258 12.79 -1.12 -1.29
CA THR A 258 11.51 -0.43 -1.13
C THR A 258 10.75 -0.86 0.15
N PRO A 259 10.61 -2.15 0.49
CA PRO A 259 9.91 -2.54 1.71
C PRO A 259 10.68 -2.14 2.99
N ALA A 260 12.01 -2.10 2.94
CA ALA A 260 12.81 -1.63 4.07
C ALA A 260 12.53 -0.14 4.34
N CYS A 261 12.42 0.69 3.30
CA CYS A 261 12.09 2.11 3.47
C CYS A 261 10.68 2.34 4.02
N LEU A 262 9.70 1.51 3.64
CA LEU A 262 8.30 1.73 4.03
C LEU A 262 8.05 1.53 5.52
N SER A 263 8.72 0.56 6.14
CA SER A 263 8.43 0.14 7.52
C SER A 263 9.65 0.05 8.43
N SER A 264 10.81 0.62 8.07
CA SER A 264 12.00 0.57 8.92
C SER A 264 12.58 1.96 9.18
N TYR A 265 12.90 2.22 10.44
CA TYR A 265 13.54 3.45 10.89
C TYR A 265 14.80 3.07 11.67
N ASN A 266 15.96 3.52 11.19
CA ASN A 266 17.22 3.32 11.91
C ASN A 266 17.92 4.64 12.28
N GLN A 267 17.32 5.76 11.88
CA GLN A 267 17.75 7.09 12.27
C GLN A 267 17.00 7.54 13.53
N SER A 268 17.71 8.08 14.51
CA SER A 268 17.10 8.63 15.72
C SER A 268 16.35 9.92 15.40
N LEU A 269 15.03 9.83 15.37
CA LEU A 269 14.12 10.96 15.14
C LEU A 269 13.22 11.13 16.36
N ALA A 270 13.04 12.38 16.83
CA ALA A 270 12.15 12.66 17.95
C ALA A 270 10.72 12.20 17.61
N GLY A 271 10.03 11.57 18.56
CA GLY A 271 8.65 11.08 18.39
C GLY A 271 8.46 9.89 17.44
N VAL A 272 9.54 9.34 16.88
CA VAL A 272 9.54 8.21 15.95
C VAL A 272 10.22 7.02 16.60
N ALA A 273 9.56 5.87 16.60
CA ALA A 273 10.11 4.66 17.17
C ALA A 273 11.01 3.94 16.14
N ASN A 274 12.25 3.60 16.56
CA ASN A 274 13.23 2.93 15.72
C ASN A 274 12.99 1.42 15.68
N GLY A 275 13.27 0.79 14.54
CA GLY A 275 13.14 -0.65 14.35
C GLY A 275 12.67 -1.04 12.96
N VAL A 276 12.53 -2.35 12.74
CA VAL A 276 11.96 -2.94 11.53
C VAL A 276 10.48 -3.28 11.77
N GLY A 277 9.62 -3.04 10.79
CA GLY A 277 8.18 -3.30 10.88
C GLY A 277 7.42 -2.24 11.70
N MET A 278 8.00 -1.05 11.84
CA MET A 278 7.38 0.04 12.58
C MET A 278 6.28 0.71 11.76
N SER A 279 5.24 1.17 12.44
CA SER A 279 4.14 1.93 11.84
C SER A 279 4.65 3.25 11.24
N ASN A 280 3.91 3.76 10.25
CA ASN A 280 4.09 5.12 9.74
C ASN A 280 3.35 6.18 10.58
N LEU A 281 2.66 5.76 11.64
CA LEU A 281 2.04 6.63 12.64
C LEU A 281 3.01 6.85 13.80
N HIS A 282 3.22 8.12 14.14
CA HIS A 282 4.20 8.61 15.10
C HIS A 282 3.53 9.48 16.15
N THR A 283 4.22 9.70 17.28
CA THR A 283 3.70 10.59 18.31
C THR A 283 3.68 12.03 17.84
N CYS A 284 2.86 12.87 18.47
CA CYS A 284 2.78 14.29 18.15
C CYS A 284 4.05 15.09 18.48
N ASP A 285 5.05 14.47 19.11
CA ASP A 285 6.38 15.05 19.31
C ASP A 285 7.28 14.89 18.07
N ALA A 286 6.83 14.13 17.06
CA ALA A 286 7.55 13.99 15.81
C ALA A 286 7.60 15.31 15.04
N LYS A 287 8.79 15.61 14.50
CA LYS A 287 9.03 16.82 13.75
C LYS A 287 8.48 16.69 12.34
N LEU A 288 7.90 17.78 11.81
CA LEU A 288 7.35 17.84 10.47
C LEU A 288 8.41 18.19 9.42
N GLY A 289 8.26 17.66 8.22
CA GLY A 289 9.15 17.87 7.08
C GLY A 289 9.81 16.60 6.59
N VAL A 290 10.86 16.76 5.79
CA VAL A 290 11.57 15.64 5.17
C VAL A 290 12.82 15.30 5.99
N PHE A 291 12.88 14.08 6.51
CA PHE A 291 14.01 13.58 7.29
C PHE A 291 14.56 12.29 6.70
N LYS A 292 15.85 12.03 6.91
CA LYS A 292 16.43 10.71 6.66
C LYS A 292 15.87 9.76 7.71
N THR A 293 15.22 8.67 7.28
CA THR A 293 14.55 7.71 8.17
C THR A 293 15.31 6.40 8.26
N PHE A 294 15.97 6.02 7.17
CA PHE A 294 16.75 4.80 7.10
C PHE A 294 17.99 4.99 6.23
N GLU A 295 19.11 4.42 6.64
CA GLU A 295 20.33 4.35 5.84
C GLU A 295 21.09 3.07 6.11
N VAL A 296 21.47 2.36 5.05
CA VAL A 296 22.30 1.16 5.15
C VAL A 296 23.38 1.19 4.07
N SER A 297 24.59 0.80 4.45
CA SER A 297 25.73 0.67 3.54
C SER A 297 26.37 -0.70 3.74
N VAL A 298 26.51 -1.47 2.66
CA VAL A 298 27.12 -2.81 2.64
C VAL A 298 28.14 -2.86 1.51
N GLY A 299 29.43 -2.75 1.84
CA GLY A 299 30.49 -2.66 0.83
C GLY A 299 30.38 -1.38 0.00
N THR A 300 30.29 -1.53 -1.32
CA THR A 300 30.07 -0.40 -2.26
C THR A 300 28.60 -0.06 -2.47
N ALA A 301 27.70 -0.84 -1.86
CA ALA A 301 26.27 -0.71 -1.98
C ALA A 301 25.71 0.17 -0.84
N SER A 302 24.79 1.08 -1.14
CA SER A 302 24.12 1.92 -0.14
C SER A 302 22.67 2.23 -0.51
N VAL A 303 21.81 2.35 0.48
CA VAL A 303 20.42 2.83 0.33
C VAL A 303 20.14 3.88 1.38
N GLU A 304 19.61 5.03 0.96
CA GLU A 304 19.07 6.08 1.81
C GLU A 304 17.56 6.16 1.59
N CYS A 305 16.79 6.09 2.67
CA CYS A 305 15.36 6.38 2.67
C CYS A 305 15.09 7.72 3.37
N ARG A 306 14.11 8.44 2.86
CA ARG A 306 13.58 9.66 3.48
C ARG A 306 12.10 9.52 3.75
N GLY A 307 11.63 10.16 4.81
CA GLY A 307 10.21 10.25 5.16
C GLY A 307 9.73 11.69 5.10
N ASN A 308 8.58 11.94 4.47
CA ASN A 308 7.84 13.19 4.64
C ASN A 308 6.86 13.07 5.80
N PHE A 309 7.05 13.85 6.85
CA PHE A 309 6.26 13.84 8.08
C PHE A 309 5.22 14.97 8.07
N SER A 310 3.95 14.60 8.24
CA SER A 310 2.79 15.50 8.28
C SER A 310 1.99 15.30 9.56
N ALA A 311 1.52 16.38 10.18
CA ALA A 311 0.65 16.28 11.35
C ALA A 311 -0.81 16.15 10.92
N ILE A 312 -1.56 15.32 11.63
CA ILE A 312 -3.02 15.28 11.55
C ILE A 312 -3.56 15.94 12.82
N CYS A 313 -4.33 17.02 12.63
CA CYS A 313 -4.86 17.83 13.71
C CYS A 313 -6.39 17.70 13.83
N ASN A 314 -6.92 17.70 15.05
CA ASN A 314 -8.36 17.64 15.35
C ASN A 314 -8.78 18.60 16.48
#